data_AF-A0A497T9V3-F1
#
_entry.id   AF-A0A497T9V3-F1
#
_cell.length_a   1.000
_cell.length_b   1.000
_cell.length_c   1.000
_cell.angle_alpha   90.00
_cell.angle_beta   90.00
_cell.angle_gamma   90.00
#
_symmetry.space_group_name_H-M   'P 1'
#
loop_
_entity.id
_entity.type
_entity.pdbx_description
1 polymer ?
#
loop_
_entity_poly.entity_id
_entity_poly.type
_entity_poly.pdbx_seq_one_letter_code
_entity_poly.pdbx_strand_id
1 'polypeptide(L)'
;MKVKEFLNNIPQNCKHKKSLKKDNCLILCSKADFIIEHDNCVSSSGCDAIAVDFRNNKLYLIEVKKGGFDSKDAKRAIKQLDECIDYYGEKLKGFEFKPIILRGNKKRMEGSAREFLIRRKHELRKRGLRPQILNCSVDISLKA
;
A
#
# COMPACT_ATOMS: atom_id res chain seq x y z
N MET A 1 22.97 -2.25 -4.17
CA MET A 1 22.41 -3.13 -3.12
C MET A 1 21.49 -4.15 -3.78
N LYS A 2 21.66 -5.44 -3.51
CA LYS A 2 20.76 -6.46 -4.08
C LYS A 2 19.41 -6.40 -3.35
N VAL A 3 18.28 -6.59 -4.02
CA VAL A 3 16.92 -6.56 -3.40
C VAL A 3 16.85 -7.39 -2.11
N LYS A 4 17.43 -8.59 -2.14
CA LYS A 4 17.47 -9.50 -0.96
C LYS A 4 18.23 -8.91 0.22
N GLU A 5 19.32 -8.20 -0.04
CA GLU A 5 20.16 -7.56 0.98
C GLU A 5 19.39 -6.44 1.69
N PHE A 6 18.71 -5.58 0.92
CA PHE A 6 17.84 -4.55 1.48
C PHE A 6 16.76 -5.14 2.38
N LEU A 7 16.04 -6.15 1.87
CA LEU A 7 14.94 -6.77 2.61
C LEU A 7 15.43 -7.51 3.85
N ASN A 8 16.65 -8.07 3.85
CA ASN A 8 17.24 -8.68 5.04
C ASN A 8 17.53 -7.67 6.15
N ASN A 9 17.83 -6.42 5.81
CA ASN A 9 18.09 -5.34 6.77
C ASN A 9 16.82 -4.78 7.43
N ILE A 10 15.62 -5.15 6.98
CA ILE A 10 14.37 -4.74 7.63
C ILE A 10 14.20 -5.51 8.96
N PRO A 11 13.90 -4.81 10.08
CA PRO A 11 13.72 -5.43 11.38
C PRO A 11 12.68 -6.57 11.35
N GLN A 12 12.97 -7.67 12.04
CA GLN A 12 12.12 -8.87 12.00
C GLN A 12 10.73 -8.64 12.60
N ASN A 13 10.61 -7.76 13.60
CA ASN A 13 9.32 -7.36 14.16
C ASN A 13 8.45 -6.54 13.20
N CYS A 14 9.04 -5.94 12.15
CA CYS A 14 8.29 -5.28 11.09
C CYS A 14 7.82 -6.26 10.00
N LYS A 15 8.33 -7.50 10.01
CA LYS A 15 7.99 -8.53 9.02
C LYS A 15 6.91 -9.44 9.57
N HIS A 16 5.82 -9.48 8.84
CA HIS A 16 4.66 -10.30 9.10
C HIS A 16 4.56 -11.37 8.01
N LYS A 17 3.82 -12.44 8.28
CA LYS A 17 3.58 -13.49 7.28
C LYS A 17 2.66 -12.96 6.17
N LYS A 18 1.53 -13.62 5.91
CA LYS A 18 0.59 -13.26 4.83
C LYS A 18 -0.53 -12.33 5.28
N SER A 19 -0.44 -11.83 6.51
CA SER A 19 -1.46 -11.00 7.14
C SER A 19 -0.87 -10.03 8.16
N LEU A 20 -1.46 -8.84 8.27
CA LEU A 20 -1.14 -7.82 9.27
C LEU A 20 -2.42 -7.12 9.73
N LYS A 21 -2.62 -6.96 11.04
CA LYS A 21 -3.70 -6.12 11.57
C LYS A 21 -3.15 -4.72 11.82
N LYS A 22 -3.56 -3.76 10.99
CA LYS A 22 -3.24 -2.33 11.15
C LYS A 22 -4.55 -1.58 11.26
N ASP A 23 -4.70 -0.73 12.26
CA ASP A 23 -5.76 0.26 12.21
C ASP A 23 -7.21 -0.29 12.14
N ASN A 24 -7.49 -1.39 12.86
CA ASN A 24 -8.75 -2.14 12.80
C ASN A 24 -9.08 -2.72 11.40
N CYS A 25 -8.11 -2.72 10.49
CA CYS A 25 -8.14 -3.35 9.19
C CYS A 25 -7.24 -4.58 9.21
N LEU A 26 -7.73 -5.70 8.68
CA LEU A 26 -6.89 -6.86 8.40
C LEU A 26 -6.39 -6.75 6.95
N ILE A 27 -5.08 -6.60 6.80
CA ILE A 27 -4.38 -6.67 5.52
C ILE A 27 -4.12 -8.15 5.24
N LEU A 28 -4.59 -8.66 4.11
CA LEU A 28 -4.39 -10.05 3.67
C LEU A 28 -3.77 -10.07 2.28
N CYS A 29 -2.71 -10.86 2.11
CA CYS A 29 -2.05 -11.08 0.83
C CYS A 29 -1.52 -12.51 0.74
N SER A 30 -2.33 -13.47 0.27
CA SER A 30 -1.96 -14.89 0.30
C SER A 30 -0.80 -15.26 -0.63
N LYS A 31 -0.60 -14.49 -1.72
CA LYS A 31 0.50 -14.69 -2.65
C LYS A 31 1.81 -14.02 -2.24
N ALA A 32 1.78 -13.08 -1.30
CA ALA A 32 3.00 -12.48 -0.79
C ALA A 32 3.83 -13.51 -0.01
N ASP A 33 5.15 -13.38 -0.12
CA ASP A 33 6.11 -14.12 0.71
C ASP A 33 6.06 -13.59 2.14
N PHE A 34 5.94 -12.26 2.31
CA PHE A 34 5.71 -11.59 3.58
C PHE A 34 5.11 -10.19 3.40
N ILE A 35 4.60 -9.63 4.49
CA ILE A 35 4.15 -8.24 4.60
C ILE A 35 5.14 -7.50 5.50
N ILE A 36 5.55 -6.30 5.11
CA ILE A 36 6.33 -5.40 5.96
C ILE A 36 5.39 -4.29 6.44
N GLU A 37 5.28 -4.14 7.75
CA GLU A 37 4.74 -2.92 8.34
C GLU A 37 5.75 -1.79 8.13
N HIS A 38 5.33 -0.72 7.47
CA HIS A 38 6.21 0.38 7.09
C HIS A 38 6.09 1.53 8.07
N ASP A 39 4.86 2.01 8.27
CA ASP A 39 4.54 3.11 9.18
C ASP A 39 4.96 2.79 10.62
N ASN A 40 5.78 3.69 11.18
CA ASN A 40 6.35 3.61 12.53
C ASN A 40 7.23 2.37 12.81
N CYS A 41 7.60 1.62 11.77
CA CYS A 41 8.46 0.44 11.90
C CYS A 41 9.71 0.54 11.01
N VAL A 42 9.52 0.83 9.72
CA VAL A 42 10.63 1.08 8.77
C VAL A 42 10.87 2.58 8.61
N SER A 43 9.82 3.40 8.64
CA SER A 43 9.85 4.84 8.41
C SER A 43 8.69 5.51 9.13
N SER A 44 8.84 6.79 9.49
CA SER A 44 7.76 7.62 10.06
C SER A 44 6.92 8.34 9.00
N SER A 45 7.18 8.10 7.71
CA SER A 45 6.44 8.65 6.57
C SER A 45 6.24 7.60 5.49
N GLY A 46 5.26 7.79 4.62
CA GLY A 46 4.88 6.82 3.59
C GLY A 46 3.57 6.10 3.90
N CYS A 47 3.46 4.91 3.33
CA CYS A 47 2.31 4.03 3.43
C CYS A 47 2.33 3.17 4.70
N ASP A 48 1.19 2.60 5.09
CA ASP A 48 1.12 1.74 6.27
C ASP A 48 1.94 0.45 6.16
N ALA A 49 1.89 -0.20 5.00
CA ALA A 49 2.55 -1.48 4.78
C ALA A 49 2.90 -1.75 3.31
N ILE A 50 3.80 -2.70 3.09
CA ILE A 50 4.03 -3.28 1.76
C ILE A 50 3.90 -4.80 1.81
N ALA A 51 3.35 -5.43 0.76
CA ALA A 51 3.39 -6.87 0.58
C ALA A 51 4.30 -7.23 -0.59
N VAL A 52 5.25 -8.13 -0.35
CA VAL A 52 6.28 -8.53 -1.34
C VAL A 52 5.93 -9.90 -1.90
N ASP A 53 5.72 -9.98 -3.21
CA ASP A 53 5.56 -11.22 -3.97
C ASP A 53 6.76 -11.36 -4.92
N PHE A 54 7.76 -12.14 -4.50
CA PHE A 54 8.95 -12.40 -5.31
C PHE A 54 8.64 -13.23 -6.55
N ARG A 55 7.63 -14.09 -6.50
CA ARG A 55 7.32 -15.03 -7.59
C ARG A 55 6.83 -14.28 -8.82
N ASN A 56 6.05 -13.22 -8.60
CA ASN A 56 5.49 -12.39 -9.66
C ASN A 56 6.17 -11.02 -9.77
N ASN A 57 7.24 -10.76 -8.99
CA ASN A 57 7.88 -9.46 -8.86
C ASN A 57 6.86 -8.33 -8.61
N LYS A 58 5.91 -8.54 -7.68
CA LYS A 58 4.89 -7.54 -7.34
C LYS A 58 5.13 -6.96 -5.96
N LEU A 59 4.96 -5.65 -5.87
CA LEU A 59 5.02 -4.91 -4.61
C LEU A 59 3.69 -4.18 -4.40
N TYR A 60 2.89 -4.69 -3.47
CA TYR A 60 1.64 -4.05 -3.08
C TYR A 60 1.95 -2.97 -2.05
N LEU A 61 1.74 -1.71 -2.38
CA LEU A 61 1.93 -0.56 -1.48
C LEU A 61 0.58 -0.25 -0.85
N ILE A 62 0.45 -0.34 0.47
CA ILE A 62 -0.85 -0.46 1.13
C ILE A 62 -1.03 0.68 2.10
N GLU A 63 -2.07 1.48 1.88
CA GLU A 63 -2.52 2.53 2.78
C GLU A 63 -3.90 2.19 3.33
N VAL A 64 -4.05 2.19 4.66
CA VAL A 64 -5.27 1.88 5.38
C VAL A 64 -5.99 3.18 5.75
N LYS A 65 -7.27 3.26 5.42
CA LYS A 65 -8.15 4.37 5.80
C LYS A 65 -9.28 3.91 6.69
N LYS A 66 -9.23 4.38 7.94
CA LYS A 66 -10.27 4.24 8.94
C LYS A 66 -11.39 5.25 8.70
N GLY A 67 -12.64 4.81 8.86
CA GLY A 67 -13.77 5.74 8.96
C GLY A 67 -14.22 6.31 7.61
N GLY A 68 -14.65 7.57 7.62
CA GLY A 68 -15.09 8.28 6.42
C GLY A 68 -13.91 8.46 5.48
N PHE A 69 -14.17 8.54 4.18
CA PHE A 69 -13.11 8.72 3.19
C PHE A 69 -13.50 9.85 2.24
N ASP A 70 -12.98 11.03 2.57
CA ASP A 70 -13.24 12.29 1.88
C ASP A 70 -12.13 12.65 0.87
N SER A 71 -12.25 13.81 0.22
CA SER A 71 -11.25 14.29 -0.73
C SER A 71 -9.88 14.58 -0.09
N LYS A 72 -9.84 15.03 1.18
CA LYS A 72 -8.59 15.28 1.90
C LYS A 72 -7.89 13.96 2.23
N ASP A 73 -8.64 12.95 2.67
CA ASP A 73 -8.12 11.61 2.91
C ASP A 73 -7.58 10.98 1.64
N ALA A 74 -8.28 11.15 0.51
CA ALA A 74 -7.82 10.67 -0.78
C ALA A 74 -6.51 11.33 -1.22
N LYS A 75 -6.37 12.66 -1.06
CA LYS A 75 -5.12 13.38 -1.33
C LYS A 75 -3.97 12.89 -0.44
N ARG A 76 -4.25 12.68 0.85
CA ARG A 76 -3.26 12.18 1.82
C ARG A 76 -2.81 10.76 1.47
N ALA A 77 -3.75 9.87 1.14
CA ALA A 77 -3.45 8.51 0.72
C ALA A 77 -2.54 8.48 -0.53
N ILE A 78 -2.84 9.32 -1.53
CA ILE A 78 -1.99 9.46 -2.71
C ILE A 78 -0.57 9.90 -2.32
N LYS A 79 -0.45 10.91 -1.46
CA LYS A 79 0.86 11.41 -1.01
C LYS A 79 1.67 10.31 -0.30
N GLN A 80 1.05 9.59 0.62
CA GLN A 80 1.69 8.50 1.37
C GLN A 80 2.13 7.34 0.47
N LEU A 81 1.31 6.97 -0.50
CA LEU A 81 1.67 5.96 -1.50
C LEU A 81 2.82 6.45 -2.39
N ASP A 82 2.82 7.72 -2.79
CA ASP A 82 3.90 8.31 -3.58
C ASP A 82 5.24 8.35 -2.80
N GLU A 83 5.20 8.73 -1.54
CA GLU A 83 6.34 8.67 -0.62
C GLU A 83 6.88 7.24 -0.46
N CYS A 84 6.00 6.24 -0.40
CA CYS A 84 6.40 4.82 -0.38
C CYS A 84 7.06 4.40 -1.70
N ILE A 85 6.57 4.87 -2.85
CA ILE A 85 7.20 4.62 -4.16
C ILE A 85 8.60 5.20 -4.18
N ASP A 86 8.79 6.42 -3.71
CA ASP A 86 10.11 7.06 -3.68
C ASP A 86 11.05 6.31 -2.73
N TYR A 87 10.55 5.86 -1.59
CA TYR A 87 11.34 5.07 -0.66
C TYR A 87 11.80 3.73 -1.26
N TYR A 88 10.90 3.01 -1.92
CA TYR A 88 11.19 1.65 -2.41
C TYR A 88 11.69 1.59 -3.87
N GLY A 89 11.54 2.66 -4.66
CA GLY A 89 11.78 2.68 -6.11
C GLY A 89 13.12 2.10 -6.53
N GLU A 90 14.21 2.66 -6.00
CA GLU A 90 15.56 2.16 -6.29
C GLU A 90 15.88 0.87 -5.51
N LYS A 91 15.32 0.70 -4.31
CA LYS A 91 15.63 -0.43 -3.41
C LYS A 91 15.03 -1.75 -3.90
N LEU A 92 13.89 -1.68 -4.59
CA LEU A 92 13.10 -2.78 -5.13
C LEU A 92 12.91 -2.66 -6.65
N LYS A 93 13.96 -2.19 -7.34
CA LYS A 93 13.97 -2.07 -8.79
C LYS A 93 13.64 -3.41 -9.47
N GLY A 94 12.76 -3.36 -10.47
CA GLY A 94 12.27 -4.53 -11.19
C GLY A 94 10.94 -5.09 -10.66
N PHE A 95 10.46 -4.62 -9.51
CA PHE A 95 9.11 -4.93 -9.05
C PHE A 95 8.06 -4.04 -9.72
N GLU A 96 6.92 -4.63 -10.04
CA GLU A 96 5.72 -3.90 -10.42
C GLU A 96 5.02 -3.36 -9.16
N PHE A 97 4.86 -2.04 -9.10
CA PHE A 97 4.20 -1.38 -7.96
C PHE A 97 2.68 -1.39 -8.11
N LYS A 98 1.98 -1.88 -7.10
CA LYS A 98 0.52 -1.94 -7.02
C LYS A 98 0.05 -1.10 -5.84
N PRO A 99 -0.31 0.19 -6.03
CA PRO A 99 -0.82 1.01 -4.94
C PRO A 99 -2.24 0.57 -4.56
N ILE A 100 -2.47 0.29 -3.29
CA ILE A 100 -3.73 -0.18 -2.72
C ILE A 100 -4.15 0.76 -1.60
N ILE A 101 -5.40 1.19 -1.62
CA ILE A 101 -6.06 1.88 -0.52
C ILE A 101 -7.08 0.89 0.07
N LEU A 102 -6.83 0.45 1.30
CA LEU A 102 -7.75 -0.37 2.07
C LEU A 102 -8.68 0.51 2.90
N ARG A 103 -9.98 0.32 2.76
CA ARG A 103 -10.98 1.08 3.55
C ARG A 103 -11.82 0.17 4.42
N GLY A 104 -12.23 0.67 5.57
CA GLY A 104 -13.18 -0.01 6.44
C GLY A 104 -14.57 -0.18 5.79
N ASN A 105 -15.28 -1.25 6.15
CA ASN A 105 -16.57 -1.62 5.54
C ASN A 105 -17.75 -0.72 5.91
N LYS A 106 -17.62 0.10 6.96
CA LYS A 106 -18.77 0.76 7.60
C LYS A 106 -19.15 2.13 7.03
N LYS A 107 -18.27 2.81 6.30
CA LYS A 107 -18.52 4.18 5.81
C LYS A 107 -18.31 4.29 4.30
N ARG A 108 -19.23 5.02 3.65
CA ARG A 108 -19.22 5.25 2.20
C ARG A 108 -18.10 6.23 1.84
N MET A 109 -17.44 5.99 0.71
CA MET A 109 -16.52 6.95 0.11
C MET A 109 -17.32 8.09 -0.52
N GLU A 110 -16.90 9.33 -0.26
CA GLU A 110 -17.54 10.49 -0.87
C GLU A 110 -17.31 10.56 -2.38
N GLY A 111 -18.26 11.15 -3.10
CA GLY A 111 -18.14 11.33 -4.56
C GLY A 111 -16.88 12.13 -4.95
N SER A 112 -16.53 13.13 -4.17
CA SER A 112 -15.34 13.99 -4.35
C SER A 112 -14.03 13.20 -4.22
N ALA A 113 -13.93 12.28 -3.25
CA ALA A 113 -12.80 11.38 -3.07
C ALA A 113 -12.64 10.44 -4.26
N ARG A 114 -13.76 9.84 -4.70
CA ARG A 114 -13.80 8.95 -5.86
C ARG A 114 -13.38 9.68 -7.13
N GLU A 115 -13.89 10.88 -7.35
CA GLU A 115 -13.53 11.71 -8.49
C GLU A 115 -12.04 12.05 -8.50
N PHE A 116 -11.47 12.41 -7.35
CA PHE A 116 -10.04 12.69 -7.24
C PHE A 116 -9.18 11.47 -7.64
N LEU A 117 -9.50 10.28 -7.14
CA LEU A 117 -8.72 9.05 -7.42
C LEU A 117 -8.89 8.53 -8.87
N ILE A 118 -10.07 8.75 -9.46
CA ILE A 118 -10.40 8.19 -10.78
C ILE A 118 -10.12 9.17 -11.93
N ARG A 119 -10.40 10.46 -11.75
CA ARG A 119 -10.47 11.40 -12.87
C ARG A 119 -9.37 12.46 -12.87
N ARG A 120 -8.81 12.80 -11.72
CA ARG A 120 -7.80 13.88 -11.64
C ARG A 120 -6.38 13.37 -11.88
N LYS A 121 -5.55 14.20 -12.51
CA LYS A 121 -4.12 13.95 -12.68
C LYS A 121 -3.40 14.21 -11.35
N HIS A 122 -3.14 13.16 -10.58
CA HIS A 122 -2.38 13.17 -9.33
C HIS A 122 -1.04 12.43 -9.48
N GLU A 123 -0.16 12.49 -8.48
CA GLU A 123 1.24 12.01 -8.61
C GLU A 123 1.34 10.54 -9.07
N LEU A 124 0.62 9.61 -8.45
CA LEU A 124 0.62 8.21 -8.91
C LEU A 124 0.25 8.07 -10.40
N ARG A 125 -0.73 8.84 -10.89
CA ARG A 125 -1.12 8.80 -12.32
C ARG A 125 -0.06 9.39 -13.24
N LYS A 126 0.68 10.41 -12.80
CA LYS A 126 1.83 10.93 -13.55
C LYS A 126 2.92 9.87 -13.67
N ARG A 127 3.05 8.98 -12.68
CA ARG A 127 3.91 7.78 -12.70
C ARG A 127 3.31 6.59 -13.45
N GLY A 128 2.14 6.74 -14.09
CA GLY A 128 1.46 5.65 -14.81
C GLY A 128 0.72 4.65 -13.91
N LEU A 129 0.63 4.91 -12.60
CA LEU A 129 0.01 4.02 -11.63
C LEU A 129 -1.43 4.46 -11.29
N ARG A 130 -2.28 3.48 -11.01
CA ARG A 130 -3.67 3.70 -10.57
C ARG A 130 -3.88 2.99 -9.24
N PRO A 131 -4.23 3.74 -8.16
CA PRO A 131 -4.51 3.11 -6.89
C PRO A 131 -5.79 2.30 -7.00
N GLN A 132 -5.77 1.08 -6.47
CA GLN A 132 -6.96 0.27 -6.31
C GLN A 132 -7.56 0.51 -4.94
N ILE A 133 -8.89 0.57 -4.88
CA ILE A 133 -9.61 0.80 -3.62
C ILE A 133 -10.30 -0.51 -3.26
N LEU A 134 -9.84 -1.13 -2.19
CA LEU A 134 -10.36 -2.41 -1.72
C LEU A 134 -10.89 -2.28 -0.30
N ASN A 135 -11.74 -3.21 0.10
CA ASN A 135 -12.23 -3.30 1.46
C ASN A 135 -11.22 -4.03 2.35
N CYS A 136 -11.18 -3.68 3.63
CA CYS A 136 -10.44 -4.44 4.64
C CYS A 136 -10.82 -5.93 4.64
N SER A 137 -9.87 -6.79 5.00
CA SER A 137 -10.02 -8.26 5.06
C SER A 137 -10.26 -8.95 3.71
N VAL A 138 -10.22 -8.22 2.60
CA VAL A 138 -10.14 -8.83 1.27
C VAL A 138 -8.68 -9.20 0.99
N ASP A 139 -8.45 -10.38 0.40
CA ASP A 139 -7.13 -10.75 -0.10
C ASP A 139 -6.76 -9.89 -1.31
N ILE A 140 -5.80 -8.99 -1.11
CA ILE A 140 -5.38 -8.02 -2.14
C ILE A 140 -4.78 -8.74 -3.35
N SER A 141 -4.12 -9.88 -3.16
CA SER A 141 -3.45 -10.61 -4.25
C SER A 141 -4.40 -11.33 -5.21
N LEU A 142 -5.69 -11.42 -4.85
CA LEU A 142 -6.76 -11.98 -5.67
C LEU A 142 -7.62 -10.92 -6.36
N LYS A 143 -7.43 -9.64 -6.01
CA LYS A 143 -8.22 -8.52 -6.52
C LYS A 143 -7.40 -7.49 -7.28
N ALA A 144 -6.07 -7.50 -7.12
CA ALA A 144 -5.17 -6.46 -7.64
C ALA A 144 -4.20 -6.87 -8.75
#